data_AF-A0A3D0CES4-F1
#
_entry.id   AF-A0A3D0CES4-F1
#
_cell.length_a   1.000
_cell.length_b   1.000
_cell.length_c   1.000
_cell.angle_alpha   90.00
_cell.angle_beta   90.00
_cell.angle_gamma   90.00
#
_symmetry.space_group_name_H-M   'P 1'
#
loop_
_entity.id
_entity.type
_entity.pdbx_description
1 polymer ?
#
loop_
_entity_poly.entity_id
_entity_poly.type
_entity_poly.pdbx_seq_one_letter_code
_entity_poly.pdbx_strand_id
1 'polypeptide(L)'
;LDTWQGDTARDIKTLSGGESFLISLALALALSDLVSNKTSIDSLFLDEGFGTLDNNTLEVALDALDNLNASGKMIGVISHVDALKERIGVQIKVKKLSGLGVSSLDKQYEFHAETVS
;
A
#
# COMPACT_ATOMS: atom_id res chain seq x y z
N LEU A 1 7.94 -17.64 2.97
CA LEU A 1 8.42 -19.04 3.08
C LEU A 1 7.40 -19.79 3.91
N ASP A 2 6.46 -20.49 3.26
CA ASP A 2 5.43 -21.25 3.96
C ASP A 2 6.02 -22.55 4.51
N THR A 3 6.28 -22.54 5.80
CA THR A 3 7.07 -23.58 6.49
C THR A 3 6.21 -24.80 6.86
N TRP A 4 4.97 -24.90 6.36
CA TRP A 4 3.96 -25.85 6.85
C TRP A 4 3.52 -26.94 5.87
N GLN A 5 3.96 -26.92 4.61
CA GLN A 5 3.62 -27.98 3.64
C GLN A 5 4.79 -28.35 2.73
N GLY A 6 5.72 -29.14 3.28
CA GLY A 6 6.64 -30.04 2.57
C GLY A 6 6.86 -29.79 1.08
N ASP A 7 7.60 -28.71 0.76
CA ASP A 7 8.31 -28.52 -0.52
C ASP A 7 7.49 -28.73 -1.80
N THR A 8 6.18 -28.48 -1.76
CA THR A 8 5.32 -28.55 -2.94
C THR A 8 5.15 -27.16 -3.53
N ALA A 9 5.65 -26.95 -4.75
CA ALA A 9 5.41 -25.74 -5.53
C ALA A 9 3.90 -25.63 -5.81
N ARG A 10 3.20 -24.86 -4.97
CA ARG A 10 1.79 -24.53 -5.19
C ARG A 10 1.68 -23.51 -6.32
N ASP A 11 0.77 -23.77 -7.24
CA ASP A 11 0.40 -22.79 -8.27
C ASP A 11 -0.16 -21.55 -7.58
N ILE A 12 0.32 -20.37 -8.00
CA ILE A 12 -0.02 -19.05 -7.44
C ILE A 12 -1.54 -18.82 -7.46
N LYS A 13 -2.25 -19.52 -8.36
CA LYS A 13 -3.71 -19.54 -8.50
C LYS A 13 -4.47 -20.14 -7.31
N THR A 14 -3.80 -20.83 -6.40
CA THR A 14 -4.43 -21.47 -5.22
C THR A 14 -4.32 -20.64 -3.95
N LEU A 15 -3.64 -19.49 -4.02
CA LEU A 15 -3.48 -18.58 -2.89
C LEU A 15 -4.76 -17.79 -2.66
N SER A 16 -5.05 -17.52 -1.40
CA SER A 16 -6.08 -16.56 -1.00
C SER A 16 -5.71 -15.14 -1.48
N GLY A 17 -6.71 -14.26 -1.53
CA GLY A 17 -6.49 -12.84 -1.85
C GLY A 17 -5.47 -12.18 -0.92
N GLY A 18 -5.49 -12.54 0.37
CA GLY A 18 -4.56 -12.04 1.37
C GLY A 18 -3.13 -12.54 1.20
N GLU A 19 -2.94 -13.83 0.93
CA GLU A 19 -1.61 -14.41 0.69
C GLU A 19 -0.96 -13.82 -0.57
N SER A 20 -1.74 -13.66 -1.64
CA SER A 20 -1.27 -13.02 -2.89
C SER A 20 -0.83 -11.58 -2.63
N PHE A 21 -1.58 -10.84 -1.80
CA PHE A 21 -1.23 -9.48 -1.41
C PHE A 21 0.08 -9.43 -0.62
N LEU A 22 0.27 -10.27 0.41
CA LEU A 22 1.52 -10.32 1.16
C LEU A 22 2.73 -10.67 0.28
N ILE A 23 2.56 -11.60 -0.67
CA ILE A 23 3.62 -11.96 -1.61
C ILE A 23 3.97 -10.77 -2.51
N SER A 24 2.96 -10.06 -3.03
CA SER A 24 3.19 -8.85 -3.83
C SER A 24 3.87 -7.74 -3.03
N LEU A 25 3.49 -7.57 -1.76
CA LEU A 25 4.11 -6.63 -0.84
C LEU A 25 5.58 -7.02 -0.63
N ALA A 26 5.86 -8.24 -0.17
CA ALA A 26 7.22 -8.74 0.06
C ALA A 26 8.11 -8.62 -1.18
N LEU A 27 7.57 -8.88 -2.36
CA LEU A 27 8.28 -8.70 -3.63
C LEU A 27 8.56 -7.22 -3.91
N ALA A 28 7.60 -6.33 -3.67
CA ALA A 28 7.79 -4.89 -3.81
C ALA A 28 8.85 -4.36 -2.83
N LEU A 29 8.88 -4.85 -1.58
CA LEU A 29 9.93 -4.53 -0.60
C LEU A 29 11.31 -4.93 -1.15
N ALA A 30 11.45 -6.19 -1.54
CA ALA A 30 12.72 -6.74 -2.01
C ALA A 30 13.23 -6.06 -3.28
N LEU A 31 12.32 -5.70 -4.21
CA LEU A 31 12.67 -4.94 -5.40
C LEU A 31 13.09 -3.51 -5.07
N SER A 32 12.41 -2.86 -4.13
CA SER A 32 12.73 -1.51 -3.69
C SER A 32 14.11 -1.42 -3.04
N ASP A 33 14.50 -2.44 -2.28
CA ASP A 33 15.82 -2.56 -1.68
C ASP A 33 16.90 -2.84 -2.75
N LEU A 34 16.62 -3.72 -3.70
CA LEU A 34 17.58 -4.10 -4.75
C LEU A 34 17.89 -2.95 -5.72
N VAL A 35 16.88 -2.17 -6.09
CA VAL A 35 17.00 -1.12 -7.12
C VAL A 35 17.68 0.15 -6.56
N SER A 36 17.70 0.31 -5.23
CA SER A 36 18.33 1.43 -4.51
C SER A 36 19.83 1.64 -4.83
N ASN A 37 20.52 0.64 -5.40
CA ASN A 37 21.93 0.72 -5.80
C ASN A 37 22.20 1.26 -7.22
N LYS A 38 21.17 1.43 -8.07
CA LYS A 38 21.35 1.90 -9.47
C LYS A 38 20.36 2.99 -9.90
N THR A 39 19.16 2.99 -9.33
CA THR A 39 18.11 3.98 -9.60
C THR A 39 17.26 4.06 -8.34
N SER A 40 17.14 5.21 -7.68
CA SER A 40 16.35 5.27 -6.44
C SER A 40 14.86 5.11 -6.77
N ILE A 41 14.25 3.99 -6.37
CA ILE A 41 12.79 3.93 -6.24
C ILE A 41 12.46 4.59 -4.91
N ASP A 42 12.10 5.87 -5.00
CA ASP A 42 11.81 6.72 -3.85
C ASP A 42 10.35 6.64 -3.41
N SER A 43 9.47 6.04 -4.22
CA SER A 43 8.05 5.90 -3.88
C SER A 43 7.44 4.55 -4.28
N LEU A 44 6.55 4.04 -3.42
CA LEU A 44 5.76 2.82 -3.64
C LEU A 44 4.29 3.13 -3.34
N PHE A 45 3.41 2.77 -4.28
CA PHE A 45 1.97 2.89 -4.10
C PHE A 45 1.34 1.50 -4.02
N LEU A 46 0.57 1.27 -2.96
CA LEU A 46 -0.15 0.02 -2.72
C LEU A 46 -1.65 0.29 -2.84
N ASP A 47 -2.28 -0.44 -3.75
CA ASP A 47 -3.72 -0.37 -3.98
C ASP A 47 -4.43 -1.55 -3.31
N GLU A 48 -5.76 -1.52 -3.34
CA GLU A 48 -6.67 -2.39 -2.59
C GLU A 48 -6.20 -3.86 -2.45
N GLY A 49 -6.20 -4.35 -1.21
CA GLY A 49 -5.77 -5.72 -0.87
C GLY A 49 -5.79 -6.00 0.63
N PHE A 50 -5.58 -4.95 1.43
CA PHE A 50 -5.62 -4.99 2.90
C PHE A 50 -6.94 -5.49 3.49
N GLY A 51 -8.08 -5.26 2.82
CA GLY A 51 -9.40 -5.70 3.30
C GLY A 51 -9.63 -7.21 3.21
N THR A 52 -8.74 -7.93 2.53
CA THR A 52 -8.78 -9.40 2.43
C THR A 52 -7.91 -10.10 3.48
N LEU A 53 -7.17 -9.32 4.28
CA LEU A 53 -6.31 -9.81 5.35
C LEU A 53 -7.11 -9.94 6.65
N ASP A 54 -6.80 -10.97 7.44
CA ASP A 54 -7.20 -10.98 8.84
C ASP A 54 -6.38 -9.95 9.66
N ASN A 55 -6.85 -9.60 10.85
CA ASN A 55 -6.21 -8.58 11.68
C ASN A 55 -4.74 -8.87 11.99
N ASN A 56 -4.33 -10.13 12.23
CA ASN A 56 -2.94 -10.43 12.56
C ASN A 56 -2.05 -10.21 11.34
N THR A 57 -2.51 -10.67 10.18
CA THR A 57 -1.79 -10.47 8.92
C THR A 57 -1.71 -9.00 8.54
N LEU A 58 -2.77 -8.23 8.83
CA LEU A 58 -2.80 -6.81 8.57
C LEU A 58 -1.76 -6.04 9.41
N GLU A 59 -1.63 -6.36 10.70
CA GLU A 59 -0.60 -5.79 11.58
C GLU A 59 0.81 -6.04 11.03
N VAL A 60 1.09 -7.28 10.59
CA VAL A 60 2.40 -7.62 9.98
C VAL A 60 2.65 -6.80 8.71
N ALA A 61 1.62 -6.60 7.88
CA ALA A 61 1.75 -5.76 6.69
C ALA A 61 2.03 -4.30 7.07
N LEU A 62 1.32 -3.75 8.06
CA LEU A 62 1.53 -2.38 8.56
C LEU A 62 2.94 -2.17 9.10
N ASP A 63 3.44 -3.10 9.93
CA ASP A 63 4.80 -3.04 10.46
C ASP A 63 5.86 -3.06 9.34
N ALA A 64 5.62 -3.81 8.26
CA ALA A 64 6.50 -3.82 7.10
C ALA A 64 6.51 -2.47 6.34
N LEU A 65 5.35 -1.81 6.23
CA LEU A 65 5.26 -0.47 5.63
C LEU A 65 5.95 0.59 6.48
N ASP A 66 5.83 0.50 7.80
CA ASP A 66 6.51 1.41 8.74
C ASP A 66 8.04 1.30 8.58
N ASN A 67 8.56 0.07 8.46
CA ASN A 67 9.99 -0.18 8.24
C ASN A 67 10.50 0.37 6.90
N LEU A 68 9.71 0.27 5.83
CA LEU A 68 10.05 0.89 4.54
C LEU A 68 10.05 2.42 4.61
N ASN A 69 9.06 3.00 5.28
CA ASN A 69 9.00 4.45 5.42
C ASN A 69 10.23 4.95 6.20
N ALA A 70 10.66 4.21 7.22
CA ALA A 70 11.88 4.50 7.98
C ALA A 70 13.17 4.40 7.16
N SER A 71 13.20 3.63 6.06
CA SER A 71 14.35 3.58 5.15
C SER A 71 14.42 4.76 4.17
N GLY A 72 13.49 5.72 4.28
CA GLY A 72 13.46 6.95 3.47
C GLY A 72 12.61 6.83 2.21
N LYS A 73 11.84 5.74 2.06
CA LYS A 73 10.96 5.51 0.92
C LYS A 73 9.58 6.07 1.20
N MET A 74 9.00 6.79 0.24
CA MET A 74 7.64 7.31 0.33
C MET A 74 6.63 6.20 0.03
N ILE A 75 5.84 5.82 1.02
CA ILE A 75 4.81 4.78 0.86
C ILE A 75 3.43 5.42 0.79
N GLY A 76 2.76 5.26 -0.35
CA GLY A 76 1.36 5.64 -0.54
C GLY A 76 0.46 4.42 -0.45
N VAL A 77 -0.63 4.51 0.31
CA VAL A 77 -1.58 3.41 0.48
C VAL A 77 -2.99 3.86 0.15
N ILE A 78 -3.69 3.10 -0.69
CA ILE A 78 -5.10 3.28 -1.03
C ILE A 78 -5.88 2.14 -0.38
N SER A 79 -6.75 2.48 0.57
CA SER A 79 -7.53 1.48 1.30
C SER A 79 -8.79 2.08 1.92
N HIS A 80 -9.81 1.25 2.04
CA HIS A 80 -11.03 1.55 2.79
C HIS A 80 -10.99 1.04 4.25
N VAL A 81 -9.98 0.24 4.60
CA VAL A 81 -9.84 -0.42 5.92
C VAL A 81 -9.58 0.59 7.03
N ASP A 82 -10.32 0.51 8.12
CA ASP A 82 -10.24 1.48 9.23
C ASP A 82 -8.93 1.37 10.03
N ALA A 83 -8.40 0.17 10.25
CA ALA A 83 -7.14 -0.04 10.96
C ALA A 83 -5.94 0.69 10.30
N LEU A 84 -5.92 0.81 8.97
CA LEU A 84 -4.90 1.62 8.27
C LEU A 84 -5.03 3.12 8.60
N LYS A 85 -6.25 3.62 8.79
CA LYS A 85 -6.51 5.04 9.11
C LYS A 85 -6.05 5.38 10.52
N GLU A 86 -6.06 4.41 11.44
CA GLU A 86 -5.59 4.63 12.81
C GLU A 86 -4.05 4.65 12.87
N ARG A 87 -3.40 3.83 12.05
CA ARG A 87 -1.93 3.74 11.99
C ARG A 87 -1.28 4.87 11.19
N ILE A 88 -1.85 5.22 10.04
CA ILE A 88 -1.29 6.23 9.14
C ILE A 88 -1.91 7.60 9.43
N GLY A 89 -1.18 8.45 10.14
CA GLY A 89 -1.67 9.77 10.56
C GLY A 89 -1.87 10.77 9.41
N VAL A 90 -1.11 10.66 8.32
CA VAL A 90 -1.23 11.54 7.14
C VAL A 90 -2.22 10.93 6.16
N GLN A 91 -3.34 11.62 5.92
CA GLN A 91 -4.43 11.07 5.12
C GLN A 91 -4.95 12.06 4.09
N ILE A 92 -5.20 11.54 2.89
CA ILE A 92 -5.94 12.23 1.84
C ILE A 92 -7.34 11.63 1.80
N LYS A 93 -8.32 12.36 2.35
CA LYS A 93 -9.71 11.90 2.44
C LYS A 93 -10.49 12.28 1.19
N VAL A 94 -10.92 11.27 0.44
CA VAL A 94 -11.82 11.45 -0.72
C VAL A 94 -13.27 11.48 -0.26
N LYS A 95 -14.00 12.56 -0.55
CA LYS A 95 -15.42 12.72 -0.24
C LYS A 95 -16.25 12.62 -1.51
N LYS A 96 -17.23 11.73 -1.54
CA LYS A 96 -18.19 11.66 -2.65
C LYS A 96 -19.19 12.80 -2.53
N LEU A 97 -19.36 13.59 -3.58
CA LEU A 97 -20.40 14.62 -3.65
C LEU A 97 -21.69 13.94 -4.17
N SER A 98 -22.61 13.68 -3.24
CA SER A 98 -23.86 12.96 -3.50
C SER A 98 -24.64 13.57 -4.68
N GLY A 99 -25.06 12.71 -5.62
CA GLY A 99 -25.99 13.07 -6.69
C GLY A 99 -25.36 13.61 -7.98
N LEU A 100 -24.05 13.88 -8.00
CA LEU A 100 -23.37 14.48 -9.17
C LEU A 100 -22.35 13.55 -9.85
N GLY A 101 -22.04 12.40 -9.26
CA GLY A 101 -21.00 11.48 -9.77
C GLY A 101 -19.57 12.02 -9.62
N VAL A 102 -19.38 13.10 -8.86
CA VAL A 102 -18.09 13.75 -8.63
C VAL A 102 -17.60 13.43 -7.21
N SER A 103 -16.27 13.34 -7.06
CA SER A 103 -15.62 13.25 -5.75
C SER A 103 -14.71 14.47 -5.55
N SER A 104 -14.56 14.91 -4.29
CA SER A 104 -13.70 16.02 -3.91
C SER A 104 -12.70 15.63 -2.84
N LEU A 105 -11.61 16.39 -2.80
CA LEU A 105 -10.58 16.36 -1.77
C LEU A 105 -10.67 17.64 -0.93
N ASP A 106 -9.99 17.66 0.22
CA ASP A 106 -9.88 18.89 1.01
C ASP A 106 -9.09 19.96 0.22
N LYS A 107 -9.47 21.23 0.37
CA LYS A 107 -8.92 22.36 -0.41
C LYS A 107 -7.40 22.51 -0.34
N GLN A 108 -6.77 22.02 0.72
CA GLN A 108 -5.31 22.04 0.87
C GLN A 108 -4.58 21.20 -0.18
N TYR A 109 -5.29 20.30 -0.86
CA TYR A 109 -4.76 19.49 -1.97
C TYR A 109 -5.18 20.03 -3.35
N GLU A 110 -5.82 21.20 -3.40
CA GLU A 110 -6.22 21.84 -4.65
C GLU A 110 -4.97 22.25 -5.44
N PHE A 111 -4.89 21.80 -6.70
CA PHE A 111 -3.77 22.16 -7.57
C PHE A 111 -3.94 23.60 -8.03
N HIS A 112 -3.08 24.48 -7.54
CA HIS A 112 -2.91 25.81 -8.12
C HIS A 112 -1.89 25.71 -9.26
N ALA A 113 -2.38 25.74 -10.49
CA ALA A 113 -1.49 25.97 -11.62
C ALA A 113 -0.86 27.35 -11.42
N GLU A 114 0.47 27.41 -11.24
CA GLU A 114 1.18 28.67 -11.37
C GLU A 114 0.97 29.15 -12.81
N THR A 115 0.24 30.26 -12.97
CA THR A 115 0.19 30.97 -14.25
C THR A 115 1.58 31.51 -14.52
N VAL A 116 2.40 30.73 -15.23
CA VAL A 116 3.66 31.20 -15.78
C VAL A 116 3.32 32.40 -16.67
N SER A 117 3.70 33.59 -16.20
CA SER A 117 3.54 34.86 -16.90
C SER A 117 4.66 35.07 -17.91
#